data_AF-A0AAW8TIG5-F1
#
_entry.id   AF-A0AAW8TIG5-F1
#
_cell.length_a   1.000
_cell.length_b   1.000
_cell.length_c   1.000
_cell.angle_alpha   90.00
_cell.angle_beta   90.00
_cell.angle_gamma   90.00
#
_symmetry.space_group_name_H-M   'P 1'
#
loop_
_entity.id
_entity.type
_entity.pdbx_description
1 polymer ?
#
loop_
_entity_poly.entity_id
_entity_poly.type
_entity_poly.pdbx_seq_one_letter_code
_entity_poly.pdbx_strand_id
1 'polypeptide(L)'
;MAVYLVGADNKTLFKKRFTWDFKAALAAAKDGDTLEIEREFFVVFEKNEENIIIDKNITIQGQLAETKDGQIIPTIQGGLFVKNRAAVTLRNIGIRRQIAKSNCLNVSNGSSVVAENVVIENTATEGENYPIVYVKEQSKLELNKITIMPSSIRDGKHKIYVADSKMR
;
A
#
# COMPACT_ATOMS: atom_id res chain seq x y z
N MET A 1 -3.62 -21.04 0.82
CA MET A 1 -3.83 -19.68 1.32
C MET A 1 -3.36 -19.62 2.76
N ALA A 2 -2.14 -19.12 2.94
CA ALA A 2 -1.57 -18.77 4.24
C ALA A 2 -1.89 -17.30 4.58
N VAL A 3 -1.86 -17.00 5.87
CA VAL A 3 -1.96 -15.63 6.38
C VAL A 3 -0.67 -15.31 7.14
N TYR A 4 -0.01 -14.23 6.74
CA TYR A 4 1.19 -13.71 7.36
C TYR A 4 0.82 -12.48 8.16
N LEU A 5 0.74 -12.62 9.49
CA LEU A 5 0.50 -11.48 10.37
C LEU A 5 1.75 -10.59 10.40
N VAL A 6 1.65 -9.37 9.91
CA VAL A 6 2.70 -8.35 9.91
C VAL A 6 2.47 -7.40 11.08
N GLY A 7 3.50 -7.17 11.88
CA GLY A 7 3.36 -6.41 13.12
C GLY A 7 4.68 -6.20 13.84
N ALA A 8 4.61 -5.58 15.02
CA ALA A 8 5.79 -5.32 15.84
C ALA A 8 6.45 -6.65 16.27
N ASP A 9 7.77 -6.67 16.39
CA ASP A 9 8.45 -7.84 16.94
C ASP A 9 8.00 -8.04 18.40
N ASN A 10 7.26 -9.12 18.63
CA ASN A 10 6.70 -9.48 19.93
C ASN A 10 7.44 -10.65 20.58
N LYS A 11 8.64 -10.97 20.09
CA LYS A 11 9.52 -11.97 20.70
C LYS A 11 9.89 -11.52 22.12
N THR A 12 9.73 -12.44 23.07
CA THR A 12 10.28 -12.28 24.43
C THR A 12 11.22 -13.45 24.73
N LEU A 13 11.96 -13.38 25.85
CA LEU A 13 12.81 -14.48 26.33
C LEU A 13 12.08 -15.82 26.44
N PHE A 14 10.75 -15.82 26.59
CA PHE A 14 9.93 -17.01 26.79
C PHE A 14 8.88 -17.24 25.67
N LYS A 15 8.82 -16.37 24.66
CA LYS A 15 7.78 -16.41 23.61
C LYS A 15 8.42 -16.31 22.22
N LYS A 16 8.11 -17.30 21.35
CA LYS A 16 8.48 -17.26 19.93
C LYS A 16 7.79 -16.08 19.24
N ARG A 17 8.41 -15.55 18.19
CA ARG A 17 7.86 -14.45 17.38
C ARG A 17 6.57 -14.90 16.67
N PHE A 18 5.52 -14.08 16.72
CA PHE A 18 4.23 -14.37 16.05
C PHE A 18 3.96 -13.49 14.83
N THR A 19 4.73 -12.42 14.66
CA THR A 19 4.54 -11.43 13.61
C THR A 19 5.71 -11.45 12.62
N TRP A 20 5.46 -11.09 11.38
CA TRP A 20 6.45 -11.00 10.31
C TRP A 20 6.87 -9.55 10.12
N ASP A 21 8.11 -9.36 9.69
CA ASP A 21 8.48 -8.13 8.99
C ASP A 21 7.74 -8.10 7.64
N PHE A 22 7.32 -6.91 7.19
CA PHE A 22 6.51 -6.79 5.98
C PHE A 22 7.22 -7.35 4.74
N LYS A 23 8.53 -7.06 4.56
CA LYS A 23 9.29 -7.57 3.40
C LYS A 23 9.49 -9.06 3.50
N ALA A 24 9.77 -9.58 4.71
CA ALA A 24 9.89 -11.02 4.93
C ALA A 24 8.57 -11.75 4.62
N ALA A 25 7.43 -11.20 5.04
CA ALA A 25 6.11 -11.73 4.72
C ALA A 25 5.85 -11.72 3.21
N LEU A 26 6.12 -10.58 2.55
CA LEU A 26 5.93 -10.43 1.12
C LEU A 26 6.81 -11.40 0.32
N ALA A 27 8.06 -11.61 0.74
CA ALA A 27 8.97 -12.56 0.12
C ALA A 27 8.49 -14.01 0.29
N ALA A 28 8.01 -14.36 1.48
CA ALA A 28 7.54 -15.71 1.81
C ALA A 28 6.18 -16.06 1.18
N ALA A 29 5.32 -15.07 0.99
CA ALA A 29 3.98 -15.25 0.44
C ALA A 29 4.02 -15.77 -1.01
N LYS A 30 3.05 -16.62 -1.33
CA LYS A 30 2.79 -17.15 -2.67
C LYS A 30 1.48 -16.61 -3.21
N ASP A 31 1.21 -16.92 -4.48
CA ASP A 31 -0.07 -16.63 -5.09
C ASP A 31 -1.24 -17.20 -4.26
N GLY A 32 -2.22 -16.35 -4.00
CA GLY A 32 -3.40 -16.62 -3.19
C GLY A 32 -3.22 -16.36 -1.69
N ASP A 33 -2.06 -15.92 -1.21
CA ASP A 33 -1.84 -15.66 0.22
C ASP A 33 -2.20 -14.23 0.66
N THR A 34 -2.28 -14.04 1.97
CA THR A 34 -2.65 -12.77 2.60
C THR A 34 -1.55 -12.28 3.54
N LEU A 35 -1.18 -11.01 3.41
CA LEU A 35 -0.46 -10.25 4.43
C LEU A 35 -1.50 -9.49 5.25
N GLU A 36 -1.61 -9.81 6.54
CA GLU A 36 -2.51 -9.11 7.46
C GLU A 36 -1.69 -8.19 8.38
N ILE A 37 -1.92 -6.88 8.34
CA ILE A 37 -1.21 -5.90 9.14
C ILE A 37 -1.96 -5.68 10.46
N GLU A 38 -1.26 -5.84 11.58
CA GLU A 38 -1.79 -5.59 12.91
C GLU A 38 -2.39 -4.18 13.02
N ARG A 39 -3.42 -4.06 13.86
CA ARG A 39 -4.07 -2.78 14.13
C ARG A 39 -3.08 -1.76 14.63
N GLU A 40 -3.27 -0.50 14.23
CA GLU A 40 -2.43 0.63 14.64
C GLU A 40 -0.94 0.49 14.24
N PHE A 41 -0.57 -0.56 13.50
CA PHE A 41 0.81 -0.78 13.09
C PHE A 41 1.17 0.11 11.90
N PHE A 42 2.37 0.67 11.97
CA PHE A 42 2.93 1.52 10.94
C PHE A 42 4.18 0.86 10.37
N VAL A 43 4.08 0.37 9.13
CA VAL A 43 5.18 -0.29 8.44
C VAL A 43 6.14 0.79 7.94
N VAL A 44 7.28 0.90 8.61
CA VAL A 44 8.43 1.73 8.19
C VAL A 44 9.52 0.84 7.60
N PHE A 45 10.28 1.40 6.66
CA PHE A 45 11.49 0.76 6.12
C PHE A 45 12.70 1.63 6.44
N GLU A 46 13.88 1.01 6.54
CA GLU A 46 15.13 1.72 6.82
C GLU A 46 15.38 2.91 5.88
N LYS A 47 14.92 2.79 4.63
CA LYS A 47 14.83 3.90 3.68
C LYS A 47 13.36 4.24 3.51
N ASN A 48 12.95 5.38 4.07
CA ASN A 48 11.59 5.94 4.08
C ASN A 48 10.99 6.28 2.68
N GLU A 49 11.53 5.70 1.61
CA GLU A 49 11.36 6.09 0.21
C GLU A 49 11.28 4.87 -0.73
N GLU A 50 11.14 3.67 -0.19
CA GLU A 50 11.24 2.44 -0.98
C GLU A 50 10.03 2.21 -1.89
N ASN A 51 10.31 1.65 -3.08
CA ASN A 51 9.30 1.11 -3.98
C ASN A 51 9.18 -0.39 -3.71
N ILE A 52 8.10 -0.79 -3.09
CA ILE A 52 7.77 -2.18 -2.79
C ILE A 52 7.18 -2.79 -4.05
N ILE A 53 7.92 -3.72 -4.64
CA ILE A 53 7.49 -4.44 -5.83
C ILE A 53 6.58 -5.60 -5.42
N ILE A 54 5.40 -5.68 -6.02
CA ILE A 54 4.46 -6.80 -5.87
C ILE A 54 4.21 -7.40 -7.25
N ASP A 55 4.64 -8.64 -7.44
CA ASP A 55 4.59 -9.38 -8.71
C ASP A 55 3.90 -10.75 -8.57
N LYS A 56 3.06 -10.88 -7.54
CA LYS A 56 2.33 -12.07 -7.15
C LYS A 56 0.88 -11.75 -6.79
N ASN A 57 0.01 -12.74 -6.91
CA ASN A 57 -1.42 -12.58 -6.65
C ASN A 57 -1.68 -12.65 -5.14
N ILE A 58 -1.83 -11.52 -4.44
CA ILE A 58 -1.95 -11.52 -2.98
C ILE A 58 -2.99 -10.52 -2.46
N THR A 59 -3.42 -10.73 -1.22
CA THR A 59 -4.16 -9.73 -0.45
C THR A 59 -3.24 -9.07 0.57
N ILE A 60 -3.29 -7.75 0.66
CA ILE A 60 -2.69 -6.98 1.76
C ILE A 60 -3.85 -6.31 2.48
N GLN A 61 -4.10 -6.71 3.73
CA GLN A 61 -5.20 -6.19 4.52
C GLN A 61 -4.77 -5.69 5.90
N GLY A 62 -5.39 -4.63 6.39
CA GLY A 62 -5.17 -4.13 7.74
C GLY A 62 -6.28 -4.48 8.71
N GLN A 63 -5.92 -4.77 9.96
CA GLN A 63 -6.87 -4.83 11.08
C GLN A 63 -7.23 -3.39 11.48
N LEU A 64 -8.53 -3.06 11.45
CA LEU A 64 -9.01 -1.75 11.87
C LEU A 64 -8.98 -1.63 13.40
N ALA A 65 -8.63 -0.44 13.90
CA ALA A 65 -8.84 -0.07 15.29
C ALA A 65 -9.98 0.96 15.35
N GLU A 66 -11.03 0.66 16.12
CA GLU A 66 -12.13 1.60 16.36
C GLU A 66 -11.76 2.56 17.49
N THR A 67 -11.93 3.85 17.27
CA THR A 67 -11.73 4.91 18.27
C THR A 67 -12.97 5.79 18.37
N LYS A 68 -13.02 6.64 19.41
CA LYS A 68 -14.11 7.62 19.55
C LYS A 68 -14.17 8.61 18.38
N ASP A 69 -13.04 8.85 17.73
CA ASP A 69 -12.87 9.86 16.67
C ASP A 69 -12.85 9.24 15.26
N GLY A 70 -13.08 7.93 15.14
CA GLY A 70 -13.12 7.20 13.87
C GLY A 70 -12.26 5.93 13.86
N GLN A 71 -11.94 5.45 12.66
CA GLN A 71 -11.14 4.24 12.45
C GLN A 71 -9.65 4.57 12.26
N ILE A 72 -8.78 3.93 13.03
CA ILE A 72 -7.34 3.90 12.76
C ILE A 72 -7.05 2.79 11.76
N ILE A 73 -6.43 3.17 10.65
CA ILE A 73 -6.03 2.28 9.57
C ILE A 73 -4.51 2.08 9.63
N PRO A 74 -4.00 0.84 9.68
CA PRO A 74 -2.57 0.59 9.63
C PRO A 74 -1.99 1.07 8.31
N THR A 75 -0.79 1.65 8.35
CA THR A 75 -0.21 2.39 7.22
C THR A 75 1.12 1.82 6.80
N ILE A 76 1.34 1.73 5.49
CA ILE A 76 2.63 1.37 4.88
C ILE A 76 3.30 2.66 4.40
N GLN A 77 4.48 2.97 4.93
CA GLN A 77 5.31 4.08 4.44
C GLN A 77 6.20 3.61 3.30
N GLY A 78 5.73 3.81 2.07
CA GLY A 78 6.40 3.37 0.86
C GLY A 78 5.50 3.50 -0.36
N GLY A 79 6.04 3.20 -1.54
CA GLY A 79 5.26 3.08 -2.77
C GLY A 79 4.93 1.61 -3.02
N LEU A 80 3.66 1.28 -3.32
CA LEU A 80 3.27 -0.05 -3.77
C LEU A 80 3.27 -0.11 -5.30
N PHE A 81 4.13 -0.95 -5.87
CA PHE A 81 4.33 -1.08 -7.31
C PHE A 81 3.91 -2.47 -7.75
N VAL A 82 2.67 -2.58 -8.22
CA VAL A 82 2.08 -3.83 -8.70
C VAL A 82 2.37 -4.00 -10.18
N LYS A 83 3.07 -5.07 -10.54
CA LYS A 83 3.56 -5.31 -11.91
C LYS A 83 3.52 -6.79 -12.28
N ASN A 84 3.89 -7.11 -13.52
CA ASN A 84 4.02 -8.48 -14.02
C ASN A 84 2.72 -9.29 -13.96
N ARG A 85 1.59 -8.68 -14.35
CA ARG A 85 0.26 -9.32 -14.38
C ARG A 85 -0.25 -9.81 -13.03
N ALA A 86 0.29 -9.28 -11.93
CA ALA A 86 -0.18 -9.57 -10.59
C ALA A 86 -1.60 -9.01 -10.36
N ALA A 87 -2.42 -9.78 -9.66
CA ALA A 87 -3.73 -9.40 -9.15
C ALA A 87 -3.67 -9.20 -7.63
N VAL A 88 -3.78 -7.95 -7.18
CA VAL A 88 -3.60 -7.58 -5.77
C VAL A 88 -4.89 -6.98 -5.21
N THR A 89 -5.27 -7.42 -4.02
CA THR A 89 -6.31 -6.75 -3.22
C THR A 89 -5.65 -5.97 -2.09
N LEU A 90 -5.95 -4.68 -2.00
CA LEU A 90 -5.55 -3.80 -0.91
C LEU A 90 -6.79 -3.47 -0.09
N ARG A 91 -6.81 -3.80 1.20
CA ARG A 91 -8.00 -3.60 2.04
C ARG A 91 -7.66 -2.98 3.38
N ASN A 92 -8.37 -1.93 3.80
CA ASN A 92 -8.20 -1.35 5.14
C ASN A 92 -6.74 -0.97 5.45
N ILE A 93 -6.05 -0.32 4.50
CA ILE A 93 -4.65 0.12 4.68
C ILE A 93 -4.44 1.56 4.26
N GLY A 94 -3.47 2.22 4.87
CA GLY A 94 -2.89 3.47 4.43
C GLY A 94 -1.65 3.22 3.57
N ILE A 95 -1.44 4.05 2.54
CA ILE A 95 -0.19 4.11 1.79
C ILE A 95 0.31 5.55 1.88
N ARG A 96 1.44 5.74 2.56
CA ARG A 96 2.03 7.06 2.77
C ARG A 96 3.39 7.17 2.11
N ARG A 97 3.63 8.28 1.44
CA ARG A 97 4.97 8.74 1.08
C ARG A 97 5.24 10.13 1.63
N GLN A 98 6.51 10.49 1.68
CA GLN A 98 6.98 11.80 2.12
C GLN A 98 8.02 12.39 1.15
N ILE A 99 8.01 11.95 -0.10
CA ILE A 99 8.97 12.37 -1.12
C ILE A 99 8.30 12.93 -2.36
N ALA A 100 8.89 14.00 -2.88
CA ALA A 100 8.47 14.65 -4.11
C ALA A 100 8.57 13.69 -5.30
N LYS A 101 7.85 14.04 -6.37
CA LYS A 101 7.89 13.39 -7.67
C LYS A 101 7.74 11.86 -7.61
N SER A 102 6.78 11.37 -6.86
CA SER A 102 6.58 9.92 -6.68
C SER A 102 5.11 9.47 -6.64
N ASN A 103 4.89 8.18 -6.92
CA ASN A 103 3.58 7.52 -6.79
C ASN A 103 3.51 6.79 -5.45
N CYS A 104 2.35 6.84 -4.78
CA CYS A 104 2.05 5.93 -3.68
C CYS A 104 1.60 4.56 -4.19
N LEU A 105 0.82 4.54 -5.28
CA LEU A 105 0.39 3.30 -5.95
C LEU A 105 0.74 3.37 -7.44
N ASN A 106 1.45 2.36 -7.93
CA ASN A 106 1.75 2.17 -9.34
C ASN A 106 1.22 0.80 -9.79
N VAL A 107 0.42 0.77 -10.86
CA VAL A 107 -0.13 -0.46 -11.44
C VAL A 107 0.25 -0.52 -12.91
N SER A 108 1.05 -1.50 -13.29
CA SER A 108 1.69 -1.58 -14.61
C SER A 108 1.80 -3.00 -15.13
N ASN A 109 2.26 -3.18 -16.38
CA ASN A 109 2.49 -4.49 -17.00
C ASN A 109 1.29 -5.46 -16.91
N GLY A 110 0.08 -4.99 -17.23
CA GLY A 110 -1.13 -5.80 -17.28
C GLY A 110 -1.64 -6.27 -15.92
N SER A 111 -1.20 -5.65 -14.82
CA SER A 111 -1.62 -5.98 -13.46
C SER A 111 -3.00 -5.42 -13.12
N SER A 112 -3.61 -5.96 -12.07
CA SER A 112 -4.89 -5.48 -11.54
C SER A 112 -4.84 -5.24 -10.04
N VAL A 113 -5.38 -4.12 -9.59
CA VAL A 113 -5.54 -3.80 -8.17
C VAL A 113 -7.01 -3.54 -7.85
N VAL A 114 -7.50 -4.17 -6.78
CA VAL A 114 -8.75 -3.79 -6.11
C VAL A 114 -8.38 -3.12 -4.79
N ALA A 115 -8.74 -1.84 -4.62
CA ALA A 115 -8.48 -1.08 -3.41
C ALA A 115 -9.80 -0.81 -2.67
N GLU A 116 -9.91 -1.34 -1.45
CA GLU A 116 -11.10 -1.27 -0.60
C GLU A 116 -10.78 -0.59 0.73
N ASN A 117 -11.40 0.55 1.03
CA ASN A 117 -11.14 1.30 2.26
C ASN A 117 -9.64 1.64 2.43
N VAL A 118 -9.06 2.26 1.40
CA VAL A 118 -7.64 2.61 1.36
C VAL A 118 -7.46 4.12 1.46
N VAL A 119 -6.49 4.55 2.27
CA VAL A 119 -6.07 5.95 2.39
C VAL A 119 -4.74 6.12 1.67
N ILE A 120 -4.62 7.10 0.79
CA ILE A 120 -3.39 7.38 0.04
C ILE A 120 -2.96 8.81 0.31
N GLU A 121 -1.72 8.99 0.74
CA GLU A 121 -1.21 10.28 1.17
C GLU A 121 0.26 10.48 0.73
N ASN A 122 0.57 11.67 0.25
CA ASN A 122 1.96 12.11 0.13
C ASN A 122 2.14 13.40 0.95
N THR A 123 3.00 13.35 1.97
CA THR A 123 3.26 14.45 2.90
C THR A 123 4.46 15.31 2.49
N ALA A 124 4.98 15.15 1.27
CA ALA A 124 6.02 16.03 0.75
C ALA A 124 5.53 17.50 0.69
N THR A 125 6.32 18.42 1.22
CA THR A 125 6.00 19.85 1.29
C THR A 125 6.70 20.69 0.22
N GLU A 126 7.76 20.16 -0.39
CA GLU A 126 8.60 20.83 -1.38
C GLU A 126 8.84 19.95 -2.61
N GLY A 127 9.26 20.58 -3.72
CA GLY A 127 9.48 19.93 -5.00
C GLY A 127 8.23 19.94 -5.90
N GLU A 128 8.05 18.89 -6.69
CA GLU A 128 6.92 18.73 -7.61
C GLU A 128 6.10 17.49 -7.26
N ASN A 129 4.80 17.52 -7.52
CA ASN A 129 4.02 16.30 -7.50
C ASN A 129 4.29 15.45 -8.75
N TYR A 130 4.09 14.15 -8.57
CA TYR A 130 3.83 13.20 -9.64
C TYR A 130 2.42 12.61 -9.38
N PRO A 131 1.78 11.91 -10.33
CA PRO A 131 0.49 11.28 -10.06
C PRO A 131 0.56 10.47 -8.75
N ILE A 132 -0.37 10.66 -7.82
CA ILE A 132 -0.32 9.92 -6.55
C ILE A 132 -0.65 8.43 -6.77
N VAL A 133 -1.47 8.16 -7.78
CA VAL A 133 -1.74 6.84 -8.33
C VAL A 133 -1.46 6.86 -9.82
N TYR A 134 -0.71 5.88 -10.32
CA TYR A 134 -0.36 5.79 -11.73
C TYR A 134 -0.67 4.39 -12.28
N VAL A 135 -1.58 4.32 -13.25
CA VAL A 135 -2.03 3.09 -13.89
C VAL A 135 -1.66 3.13 -15.38
N LYS A 136 -0.92 2.13 -15.86
CA LYS A 136 -0.47 2.06 -17.26
C LYS A 136 -0.37 0.64 -17.82
N GLU A 137 -0.15 0.52 -19.12
CA GLU A 137 0.24 -0.74 -19.80
C GLU A 137 -0.80 -1.86 -19.61
N GLN A 138 -2.03 -1.61 -20.09
CA GLN A 138 -3.15 -2.56 -20.06
C GLN A 138 -3.56 -3.03 -18.65
N SER A 139 -3.29 -2.20 -17.65
CA SER A 139 -3.59 -2.49 -16.24
C SER A 139 -5.00 -2.08 -15.83
N LYS A 140 -5.42 -2.53 -14.64
CA LYS A 140 -6.74 -2.26 -14.09
C LYS A 140 -6.64 -1.79 -12.64
N LEU A 141 -7.44 -0.79 -12.29
CA LEU A 141 -7.62 -0.32 -10.93
C LEU A 141 -9.12 -0.26 -10.61
N GLU A 142 -9.51 -0.80 -9.47
CA GLU A 142 -10.85 -0.65 -8.91
C GLU A 142 -10.77 0.04 -7.56
N LEU A 143 -11.60 1.07 -7.39
CA LEU A 143 -11.59 1.93 -6.20
C LEU A 143 -12.93 1.85 -5.46
N ASN A 144 -12.90 1.23 -4.29
CA ASN A 144 -14.04 1.08 -3.40
C ASN A 144 -13.73 1.78 -2.08
N LYS A 145 -14.44 2.88 -1.75
CA LYS A 145 -14.20 3.68 -0.54
C LYS A 145 -12.72 4.12 -0.41
N ILE A 146 -12.26 4.94 -1.35
CA ILE A 146 -10.90 5.48 -1.37
C ILE A 146 -10.86 6.89 -0.77
N THR A 147 -9.81 7.20 -0.01
CA THR A 147 -9.49 8.56 0.42
C THR A 147 -8.11 8.94 -0.10
N ILE A 148 -8.04 10.00 -0.90
CA ILE A 148 -6.77 10.61 -1.33
C ILE A 148 -6.61 11.92 -0.57
N MET A 149 -5.57 11.99 0.26
CA MET A 149 -5.28 13.18 1.06
C MET A 149 -4.69 14.29 0.17
N PRO A 150 -5.09 15.56 0.35
CA PRO A 150 -4.59 16.66 -0.45
C PRO A 150 -3.09 16.85 -0.26
N SER A 151 -2.39 17.18 -1.35
CA SER A 151 -0.97 17.53 -1.29
C SER A 151 -0.73 18.96 -0.81
N SER A 152 0.34 19.16 -0.05
CA SER A 152 0.87 20.48 0.31
C SER A 152 1.44 21.22 -0.90
N ILE A 153 2.02 20.50 -1.86
CA ILE A 153 2.49 21.05 -3.16
C ILE A 153 1.26 21.26 -4.07
N ARG A 154 1.00 22.50 -4.50
CA ARG A 154 -0.22 22.89 -5.23
C ARG A 154 0.02 23.13 -6.73
N ASP A 155 0.64 22.17 -7.41
CA ASP A 155 1.01 22.26 -8.83
C ASP A 155 0.03 21.57 -9.80
N GLY A 156 -1.08 21.02 -9.28
CA GLY A 156 -2.10 20.30 -10.07
C GLY A 156 -1.68 18.92 -10.59
N LYS A 157 -0.48 18.42 -10.26
CA LYS A 157 -0.02 17.08 -10.68
C LYS A 157 -0.38 15.98 -9.67
N HIS A 158 -0.88 16.34 -8.49
CA HIS A 158 -1.42 15.40 -7.50
C HIS A 158 -2.78 14.86 -7.94
N LYS A 159 -2.76 13.79 -8.74
CA LYS A 159 -3.96 13.17 -9.33
C LYS A 159 -3.78 11.68 -9.54
N ILE A 160 -4.88 10.98 -9.80
CA ILE A 160 -4.83 9.66 -10.43
C ILE A 160 -4.58 9.86 -11.92
N TYR A 161 -3.61 9.15 -12.48
CA TYR A 161 -3.36 9.14 -13.92
C TYR A 161 -3.49 7.72 -14.48
N VAL A 162 -4.24 7.59 -15.57
CA VAL A 162 -4.52 6.31 -16.25
C VAL A 162 -4.16 6.46 -17.72
N ALA A 163 -3.26 5.61 -18.23
CA ALA A 163 -2.89 5.57 -19.65
C ALA A 163 -2.94 4.16 -20.20
N ASP A 164 -3.66 3.96 -21.31
CA ASP A 164 -3.85 2.63 -21.92
C ASP A 164 -4.27 1.58 -20.88
N SER A 165 -5.25 1.90 -20.04
CA SER A 165 -5.64 1.12 -18.85
C SER A 165 -7.06 1.45 -18.44
N LYS A 166 -7.61 0.69 -17.48
CA LYS A 166 -8.99 0.87 -17.00
C LYS A 166 -9.01 1.21 -15.52
N MET A 167 -9.90 2.12 -15.15
CA MET A 167 -10.24 2.42 -13.77
C MET A 167 -11.75 2.35 -13.60
N ARG A 168 -12.22 1.74 -12.51
CA ARG A 168 -13.63 1.73 -12.11
C ARG A 168 -13.79 2.16 -10.67
#